data_AF-A0A1G3QUQ0-F1
#
_entry.id   AF-A0A1G3QUQ0-F1
#
_cell.length_a   1.000
_cell.length_b   1.000
_cell.length_c   1.000
_cell.angle_alpha   90.00
_cell.angle_beta   90.00
_cell.angle_gamma   90.00
#
_symmetry.space_group_name_H-M   'P 1'
#
loop_
_entity.id
_entity.type
_entity.pdbx_description
1 polymer ?
#
loop_
_entity_poly.entity_id
_entity_poly.type
_entity_poly.pdbx_seq_one_letter_code
_entity_poly.pdbx_strand_id
1 'polypeptide(L)'
;MNHTGKTVPINWIGDTEKYIVVPRIEKRRVVKKLKRLIKVKGGCYFTQGVPHGIIDFIYRAVMKLGLRERKLLFSRGAVKNGSRPTSNMVEVCELDWDLGTSFIIPLRRRYGSTADFIINHRRYTLRIMEIIVLSGLLKLVKNDKSEKWRSAMAAAVIALGWAELDRGDPPGVCRAD
;
A
#
# COMPACT_ATOMS: atom_id res chain seq x y z
N MET A 1 38.17 14.04 11.75
CA MET A 1 38.70 14.95 10.72
C MET A 1 37.74 16.12 10.59
N ASN A 2 38.25 17.33 10.85
CA ASN A 2 37.51 18.59 10.82
C ASN A 2 37.00 18.91 9.41
N HIS A 3 35.72 19.31 9.30
CA HIS A 3 35.18 19.89 8.07
C HIS A 3 34.80 21.35 8.33
N THR A 4 35.80 22.22 8.27
CA THR A 4 35.63 23.66 8.05
C THR A 4 35.16 23.87 6.60
N GLY A 5 33.99 24.52 6.44
CA GLY A 5 33.62 25.22 5.20
C GLY A 5 33.11 24.38 4.02
N LYS A 6 32.24 23.38 4.23
CA LYS A 6 31.51 22.77 3.11
C LYS A 6 30.22 23.56 2.84
N THR A 7 30.28 24.49 1.88
CA THR A 7 29.08 25.10 1.30
C THR A 7 28.26 23.99 0.64
N VAL A 8 27.18 23.60 1.29
CA VAL A 8 26.23 22.62 0.79
C VAL A 8 25.31 23.33 -0.22
N PRO A 9 25.21 22.86 -1.48
CA PRO A 9 24.24 23.40 -2.43
C PRO A 9 22.83 23.31 -1.85
N ILE A 10 22.01 24.35 -2.01
CA ILE A 10 20.61 24.36 -1.53
C ILE A 10 19.78 23.20 -2.11
N ASN A 11 20.18 22.68 -3.28
CA ASN A 11 19.55 21.56 -3.96
C ASN A 11 20.20 20.20 -3.63
N TRP A 12 21.15 20.15 -2.69
CA TRP A 12 21.83 18.91 -2.34
C TRP A 12 20.96 18.09 -1.41
N ILE A 13 20.45 16.98 -1.94
CA ILE A 13 19.66 16.03 -1.17
C ILE A 13 20.60 15.17 -0.33
N GLY A 14 20.70 15.49 0.97
CA GLY A 14 21.48 14.73 1.94
C GLY A 14 20.90 13.33 2.21
N ASP A 15 21.70 12.42 2.77
CA ASP A 15 21.22 11.07 3.10
C ASP A 15 20.10 11.08 4.15
N THR A 16 20.01 12.11 4.99
CA THR A 16 18.93 12.33 5.97
C THR A 16 17.59 12.66 5.30
N GLU A 17 17.59 13.30 4.13
CA GLU A 17 16.36 13.60 3.36
C GLU A 17 15.76 12.35 2.71
N LYS A 18 16.52 11.24 2.68
CA LYS A 18 16.02 9.93 2.27
C LYS A 18 15.26 9.22 3.39
N TYR A 19 14.91 9.89 4.49
CA TYR A 19 14.17 9.29 5.58
C TYR A 19 12.85 10.03 5.80
N ILE A 20 11.80 9.26 6.10
CA ILE A 20 10.51 9.77 6.52
C ILE A 20 10.20 9.30 7.93
N VAL A 21 9.61 10.19 8.74
CA VAL A 21 9.06 9.84 10.04
C VAL A 21 7.66 9.29 9.82
N VAL A 22 7.49 8.01 10.16
CA VAL A 22 6.21 7.29 10.00
C VAL A 22 5.59 7.12 11.38
N PRO A 23 4.51 7.83 11.70
CA PRO A 23 3.71 7.53 12.88
C PRO A 23 3.15 6.11 12.81
N ARG A 24 3.15 5.42 13.95
CA ARG A 24 2.54 4.11 14.13
C ARG A 24 1.81 4.05 15.44
N ILE A 25 0.70 3.33 15.48
CA ILE A 25 0.02 3.04 16.73
C ILE A 25 0.60 1.74 17.31
N GLU A 26 1.36 1.84 18.39
CA GLU A 26 1.88 0.70 19.15
C GLU A 26 1.37 0.78 20.60
N LYS A 27 0.70 -0.27 21.08
CA LYS A 27 0.11 -0.32 22.44
C LYS A 27 -0.76 0.92 22.77
N ARG A 28 -1.61 1.35 21.82
CA ARG A 28 -2.47 2.57 21.91
C ARG A 28 -1.71 3.90 22.03
N ARG A 29 -0.39 3.93 21.78
CA ARG A 29 0.42 5.14 21.74
C ARG A 29 0.96 5.37 20.33
N VAL A 30 1.06 6.64 19.92
CA VAL A 30 1.69 7.00 18.65
C VAL A 30 3.21 6.96 18.82
N VAL A 31 3.85 6.01 18.16
CA VAL A 31 5.31 5.84 18.09
C VAL A 31 5.77 6.30 16.71
N LYS A 32 6.74 7.22 16.68
CA LYS A 32 7.35 7.72 15.44
C LYS A 32 8.53 6.83 15.05
N LYS A 33 8.51 6.23 13.86
CA LYS A 33 9.64 5.42 13.35
C LYS A 33 10.27 6.08 12.13
N LEU A 34 11.59 6.23 12.15
CA LEU A 34 12.35 6.68 11.00
C LEU A 34 12.43 5.53 9.98
N LYS A 35 12.04 5.78 8.72
CA LYS A 35 12.14 4.81 7.63
C LYS A 35 12.86 5.41 6.43
N ARG A 36 13.83 4.68 5.90
CA ARG A 36 14.50 5.05 4.65
C ARG A 36 13.56 4.87 3.47
N LEU A 37 13.41 5.94 2.68
CA LEU A 37 12.78 5.99 1.38
C LEU A 37 13.73 5.42 0.32
N ILE A 38 13.15 4.65 -0.57
CA ILE A 38 13.82 4.04 -1.73
C ILE A 38 13.35 4.67 -3.03
N LYS A 39 12.08 5.09 -3.09
CA LYS A 39 11.49 5.66 -4.29
C LYS A 39 10.36 6.62 -3.91
N VAL A 40 10.26 7.71 -4.65
CA VAL A 40 9.12 8.62 -4.63
C VAL A 40 8.59 8.68 -6.06
N LYS A 41 7.27 8.59 -6.24
CA LYS A 41 6.62 8.66 -7.55
C LYS A 41 5.29 9.41 -7.43
N GLY A 42 5.28 10.69 -7.79
CA GLY A 42 4.18 11.61 -7.46
C GLY A 42 3.98 11.69 -5.95
N GLY A 43 2.73 11.67 -5.49
CA GLY A 43 2.39 11.60 -4.06
C GLY A 43 2.66 10.26 -3.36
N CYS A 44 3.23 9.26 -4.05
CA CYS A 44 3.53 7.95 -3.47
C CYS A 44 4.98 7.84 -2.97
N TYR A 45 5.14 7.58 -1.68
CA TYR A 45 6.43 7.42 -1.01
C TYR A 45 6.64 5.95 -0.64
N PHE A 46 7.75 5.36 -1.06
CA PHE A 46 8.04 3.95 -0.83
C PHE A 46 9.27 3.79 0.06
N THR A 47 9.15 2.98 1.12
CA THR A 47 10.28 2.65 2.01
C THR A 47 11.05 1.43 1.51
N GLN A 48 12.33 1.29 1.90
CA GLN A 48 13.27 0.29 1.38
C GLN A 48 12.76 -1.16 1.37
N GLY A 49 11.85 -1.53 2.28
CA GLY A 49 11.29 -2.88 2.32
C GLY A 49 10.28 -3.19 1.21
N VAL A 50 9.73 -2.19 0.51
CA VAL A 50 8.69 -2.40 -0.50
C VAL A 50 9.31 -2.99 -1.78
N PRO A 51 8.81 -4.14 -2.27
CA PRO A 51 9.31 -4.74 -3.51
C PRO A 51 9.17 -3.80 -4.71
N HIS A 52 10.21 -3.67 -5.53
CA HIS A 52 10.15 -2.80 -6.71
C HIS A 52 9.00 -3.15 -7.68
N GLY A 53 8.71 -4.44 -7.85
CA GLY A 53 7.65 -4.91 -8.76
C GLY A 53 6.24 -4.41 -8.41
N ILE A 54 5.96 -4.13 -7.13
CA ILE A 54 4.63 -3.61 -6.74
C ILE A 54 4.50 -2.09 -6.88
N ILE A 55 5.61 -1.36 -6.97
CA ILE A 55 5.61 0.12 -6.99
C ILE A 55 4.82 0.66 -8.17
N ASP A 56 5.04 0.11 -9.37
CA ASP A 56 4.36 0.60 -10.57
C ASP A 56 2.88 0.21 -10.58
N PHE A 57 2.54 -0.97 -10.05
CA PHE A 57 1.16 -1.36 -9.81
C PHE A 57 0.45 -0.36 -8.89
N ILE A 58 1.04 -0.06 -7.72
CA ILE A 58 0.49 0.89 -6.75
C ILE A 58 0.29 2.25 -7.37
N TYR A 59 1.30 2.78 -8.06
CA TYR A 59 1.21 4.09 -8.67
C TYR A 59 0.08 4.15 -9.71
N ARG A 60 -0.05 3.15 -10.58
CA ARG A 60 -1.15 3.08 -11.57
C ARG A 60 -2.51 3.01 -10.87
N ALA A 61 -2.62 2.22 -9.81
CA ALA A 61 -3.84 2.11 -9.03
C ALA A 61 -4.24 3.44 -8.36
N VAL A 62 -3.27 4.15 -7.77
CA VAL A 62 -3.47 5.49 -7.18
C VAL A 62 -3.98 6.48 -8.22
N MET A 63 -3.39 6.50 -9.41
CA MET A 63 -3.83 7.37 -10.49
C MET A 63 -5.25 7.02 -10.96
N LYS A 64 -5.56 5.73 -11.13
CA LYS A 64 -6.90 5.27 -11.55
C LYS A 64 -7.99 5.52 -10.52
N LEU A 65 -7.63 5.51 -9.23
CA LEU A 65 -8.55 5.80 -8.12
C LEU A 65 -8.68 7.30 -7.82
N GLY A 66 -8.02 8.18 -8.58
CA GLY A 66 -8.08 9.63 -8.36
C GLY A 66 -7.37 10.09 -7.07
N LEU A 67 -6.49 9.28 -6.50
CA LEU A 67 -5.81 9.53 -5.23
C LEU A 67 -4.51 10.35 -5.37
N ARG A 68 -4.32 11.03 -6.52
CA ARG A 68 -3.05 11.68 -6.90
C ARG A 68 -2.64 12.84 -5.99
N GLU A 69 -3.61 13.56 -5.42
CA GLU A 69 -3.37 14.70 -4.54
C GLU A 69 -3.06 14.26 -3.10
N ARG A 70 -3.20 12.97 -2.78
CA ARG A 70 -2.89 12.44 -1.45
C ARG A 70 -1.42 12.07 -1.36
N LYS A 71 -0.80 12.41 -0.22
CA LYS A 71 0.49 11.84 0.19
C LYS A 71 0.24 10.43 0.71
N LEU A 72 0.74 9.41 0.00
CA LEU A 72 0.52 8.01 0.32
C LEU A 72 1.87 7.34 0.61
N LEU A 73 2.06 6.88 1.83
CA LEU A 73 3.29 6.25 2.27
C LEU A 73 3.13 4.73 2.31
N PHE A 74 3.92 4.02 1.53
CA PHE A 74 3.94 2.56 1.49
C PHE A 74 5.17 2.02 2.21
N SER A 75 4.91 1.17 3.20
CA SER A 75 5.96 0.50 3.95
C SER A 75 5.65 -0.94 4.26
N ARG A 76 6.67 -1.68 4.69
CA ARG A 76 6.50 -3.05 5.19
C ARG A 76 6.52 -3.10 6.70
N GLY A 77 5.82 -4.06 7.29
CA GLY A 77 5.88 -4.30 8.73
C GLY A 77 4.99 -5.44 9.20
N ALA A 78 4.99 -5.66 10.51
CA ALA A 78 3.97 -6.48 11.14
C ALA A 78 2.61 -5.79 11.01
N VAL A 79 1.60 -6.56 10.59
CA VAL A 79 0.21 -6.14 10.47
C VAL A 79 -0.60 -7.05 11.39
N LYS A 80 -1.58 -6.48 12.10
CA LYS A 80 -2.43 -7.22 13.03
C LYS A 80 -3.90 -6.97 12.71
N ASN A 81 -4.72 -8.00 12.86
CA ASN A 81 -6.16 -7.87 12.96
C ASN A 81 -6.55 -8.10 14.43
N GLY A 82 -6.91 -7.02 15.13
CA GLY A 82 -7.00 -7.02 16.58
C GLY A 82 -5.66 -7.39 17.22
N SER A 83 -5.64 -8.46 18.02
CA SER A 83 -4.41 -8.97 18.66
C SER A 83 -3.61 -9.95 17.78
N ARG A 84 -4.19 -10.46 16.69
CA ARG A 84 -3.61 -11.55 15.89
C ARG A 84 -2.79 -11.02 14.71
N PRO A 85 -1.52 -11.44 14.54
CA PRO A 85 -0.76 -11.14 13.34
C PRO A 85 -1.46 -11.66 12.08
N THR A 86 -1.52 -10.85 11.04
CA THR A 86 -2.13 -11.22 9.74
C THR A 86 -1.20 -10.89 8.59
N SER A 87 -1.32 -11.67 7.51
CA SER A 87 -0.60 -11.49 6.25
C SER A 87 -1.54 -11.34 5.04
N ASN A 88 -2.84 -11.16 5.30
CA ASN A 88 -3.91 -11.14 4.30
C ASN A 88 -4.57 -9.77 4.12
N MET A 89 -4.07 -8.72 4.77
CA MET A 89 -4.60 -7.37 4.64
C MET A 89 -3.45 -6.35 4.77
N VAL A 90 -3.71 -5.12 4.34
CA VAL A 90 -2.83 -3.97 4.60
C VAL A 90 -3.44 -3.15 5.72
N GLU A 91 -2.60 -2.70 6.65
CA GLU A 91 -3.03 -1.72 7.65
C GLU A 91 -2.93 -0.32 7.04
N VAL A 92 -4.02 0.43 7.15
CA VAL A 92 -4.19 1.78 6.61
C VAL A 92 -4.43 2.73 7.77
N CYS A 93 -3.53 3.70 7.95
CA CYS A 93 -3.59 4.68 9.02
C CYS A 93 -3.43 6.08 8.44
N GLU A 94 -4.36 6.99 8.75
CA GLU A 94 -4.12 8.42 8.52
C GLU A 94 -3.03 8.90 9.49
N LEU A 95 -2.12 9.73 8.96
CA LEU A 95 -1.03 10.31 9.72
C LEU A 95 -1.38 11.73 10.13
N ASP A 96 -1.03 12.10 11.34
CA ASP A 96 -1.19 13.47 11.84
C ASP A 96 -0.33 14.48 11.04
N TRP A 97 -0.59 15.79 11.21
CA TRP A 97 0.22 16.90 10.68
C TRP A 97 0.32 16.96 9.14
N ASP A 98 -0.75 16.63 8.43
CA ASP A 98 -0.79 16.66 6.95
C ASP A 98 0.30 15.78 6.28
N LEU A 99 0.74 14.74 6.99
CA LEU A 99 1.73 13.78 6.47
C LEU A 99 1.11 12.75 5.52
N GLY A 100 -0.22 12.72 5.41
CA GLY A 100 -0.97 11.86 4.50
C GLY A 100 -1.36 10.51 5.09
N THR A 101 -1.48 9.49 4.25
CA THR A 101 -1.98 8.16 4.65
C THR A 101 -0.87 7.11 4.56
N SER A 102 -0.68 6.32 5.61
CA SER A 102 0.28 5.23 5.68
C SER A 102 -0.35 3.88 5.40
N PHE A 103 0.29 3.10 4.52
CA PHE A 103 -0.01 1.74 4.15
C PHE A 103 1.11 0.82 4.65
N ILE A 104 0.77 -0.11 5.53
CA ILE A 104 1.70 -1.11 6.05
C ILE A 104 1.37 -2.47 5.44
N ILE A 105 2.19 -2.89 4.46
CA ILE A 105 2.06 -4.16 3.77
C ILE A 105 2.73 -5.27 4.62
N PRO A 106 2.08 -6.43 4.86
CA PRO A 106 2.58 -7.44 5.78
C PRO A 106 3.93 -8.03 5.40
N LEU A 107 4.94 -7.89 6.27
CA LEU A 107 6.30 -8.39 6.05
C LEU A 107 6.35 -9.89 5.69
N ARG A 108 5.47 -10.68 6.31
CA ARG A 108 5.37 -12.14 6.11
C ARG A 108 4.88 -12.53 4.70
N ARG A 109 4.23 -11.64 3.96
CA ARG A 109 3.71 -11.92 2.62
C ARG A 109 4.80 -11.68 1.58
N ARG A 110 5.26 -12.71 0.84
CA ARG A 110 6.22 -12.53 -0.26
C ARG A 110 5.53 -11.91 -1.48
N TYR A 111 6.24 -11.10 -2.26
CA TYR A 111 5.67 -10.46 -3.46
C TYR A 111 5.23 -11.50 -4.50
N GLY A 112 6.04 -12.53 -4.72
CA GLY A 112 5.73 -13.61 -5.65
C GLY A 112 4.63 -14.57 -5.18
N SER A 113 4.02 -14.37 -4.01
CA SER A 113 2.93 -15.22 -3.55
C SER A 113 1.67 -14.99 -4.39
N THR A 114 1.28 -16.01 -5.14
CA THR A 114 0.03 -16.05 -5.90
C THR A 114 -1.02 -16.92 -5.21
N ALA A 115 -2.28 -16.76 -5.61
CA ALA A 115 -3.38 -17.66 -5.31
C ALA A 115 -4.33 -17.69 -6.51
N ASP A 116 -5.03 -18.81 -6.66
CA ASP A 116 -6.01 -18.98 -7.72
C ASP A 116 -7.40 -18.55 -7.25
N PHE A 117 -8.08 -17.82 -8.13
CA PHE A 117 -9.41 -17.29 -7.90
C PHE A 117 -10.33 -17.68 -9.05
N ILE A 118 -11.56 -18.04 -8.73
CA ILE A 118 -12.65 -18.18 -9.69
C ILE A 118 -13.40 -16.86 -9.70
N ILE A 119 -13.42 -16.20 -10.86
CA ILE A 119 -14.07 -14.92 -11.10
C ILE A 119 -14.89 -15.05 -12.38
N ASN A 120 -16.21 -14.85 -12.31
CA ASN A 120 -17.14 -15.10 -13.43
C ASN A 120 -16.91 -16.47 -14.10
N HIS A 121 -16.82 -17.52 -13.27
CA HIS A 121 -16.61 -18.91 -13.70
C HIS A 121 -15.28 -19.20 -14.42
N ARG A 122 -14.33 -18.27 -14.41
CA ARG A 122 -12.98 -18.45 -14.98
C ARG A 122 -11.92 -18.43 -13.88
N ARG A 123 -10.90 -19.28 -14.02
CA ARG A 123 -9.75 -19.35 -13.09
C ARG A 123 -8.71 -18.30 -13.46
N TYR A 124 -8.28 -17.52 -12.47
CA TYR A 124 -7.20 -16.53 -12.58
C TYR A 124 -6.18 -16.73 -11.47
N THR A 125 -4.90 -16.73 -11.82
CA THR A 125 -3.80 -16.75 -10.85
C THR A 125 -3.36 -15.33 -10.56
N LEU A 126 -3.64 -14.85 -9.34
CA LEU A 126 -3.43 -13.45 -8.96
C LEU A 126 -2.38 -13.32 -7.86
N ARG A 127 -1.60 -12.24 -7.87
CA ARG A 127 -0.66 -11.93 -6.78
C ARG A 127 -1.42 -11.41 -5.57
N ILE A 128 -1.27 -12.10 -4.44
CA ILE A 128 -1.97 -11.77 -3.19
C ILE A 128 -1.62 -10.36 -2.74
N MET A 129 -0.35 -9.94 -2.91
CA MET A 129 0.09 -8.62 -2.46
C MET A 129 -0.61 -7.48 -3.25
N GLU A 130 -0.85 -7.68 -4.54
CA GLU A 130 -1.56 -6.69 -5.38
C GLU A 130 -3.02 -6.57 -4.93
N ILE A 131 -3.68 -7.70 -4.63
CA ILE A 131 -5.05 -7.73 -4.10
C ILE A 131 -5.15 -6.96 -2.78
N ILE A 132 -4.32 -7.28 -1.79
CA ILE A 132 -4.44 -6.67 -0.46
C ILE A 132 -4.10 -5.17 -0.47
N VAL A 133 -3.18 -4.75 -1.35
CA VAL A 133 -2.83 -3.34 -1.48
C VAL A 133 -3.93 -2.57 -2.20
N LEU A 134 -4.48 -3.11 -3.28
CA LEU A 134 -5.62 -2.49 -3.97
C LEU A 134 -6.87 -2.45 -3.07
N SER A 135 -7.15 -3.50 -2.30
CA SER A 135 -8.21 -3.51 -1.30
C SER A 135 -8.01 -2.42 -0.25
N GLY A 136 -6.77 -2.22 0.21
CA GLY A 136 -6.40 -1.10 1.07
C GLY A 136 -6.65 0.27 0.42
N LEU A 137 -6.27 0.46 -0.84
CA LEU A 137 -6.50 1.71 -1.57
C LEU A 137 -8.00 1.99 -1.76
N LEU A 138 -8.77 0.96 -2.09
CA LEU A 138 -10.23 1.02 -2.21
C LEU A 138 -10.88 1.45 -0.88
N LYS A 139 -10.27 1.17 0.28
CA LYS A 139 -10.77 1.66 1.57
C LYS A 139 -10.82 3.20 1.63
N LEU A 140 -9.94 3.90 0.91
CA LEU A 140 -9.92 5.37 0.88
C LEU A 140 -11.02 5.97 0.00
N VAL A 141 -11.48 5.23 -1.01
CA VAL A 141 -12.47 5.72 -2.00
C VAL A 141 -13.86 5.14 -1.76
N LYS A 142 -13.94 3.93 -1.22
CA LYS A 142 -15.15 3.15 -0.91
C LYS A 142 -15.11 2.73 0.55
N ASN A 143 -15.13 3.71 1.46
CA ASN A 143 -15.02 3.48 2.90
C ASN A 143 -16.28 2.79 3.47
N ASP A 144 -17.43 3.04 2.86
CA ASP A 144 -18.76 2.50 3.13
C ASP A 144 -18.87 0.99 2.88
N LYS A 145 -18.05 0.45 1.98
CA LYS A 145 -18.06 -0.97 1.60
C LYS A 145 -17.33 -1.84 2.63
N SER A 146 -17.69 -3.13 2.69
CA SER A 146 -17.03 -4.09 3.58
C SER A 146 -15.64 -4.49 3.09
N GLU A 147 -14.80 -5.05 3.98
CA GLU A 147 -13.48 -5.59 3.58
C GLU A 147 -13.60 -6.75 2.56
N LYS A 148 -14.63 -7.60 2.71
CA LYS A 148 -14.93 -8.67 1.77
C LYS A 148 -15.24 -8.11 0.39
N TRP A 149 -16.07 -7.07 0.33
CA TRP A 149 -16.40 -6.38 -0.91
C TRP A 149 -15.14 -5.77 -1.55
N ARG A 150 -14.32 -5.03 -0.79
CA ARG A 150 -13.11 -4.39 -1.32
C ARG A 150 -12.07 -5.39 -1.82
N SER A 151 -11.95 -6.52 -1.13
CA SER A 151 -11.04 -7.60 -1.53
C SER A 151 -11.52 -8.33 -2.78
N ALA A 152 -12.82 -8.58 -2.90
CA ALA A 152 -13.43 -9.14 -4.11
C ALA A 152 -13.31 -8.18 -5.30
N MET A 153 -13.61 -6.89 -5.09
CA MET A 153 -13.45 -5.85 -6.11
C MET A 153 -11.99 -5.71 -6.55
N ALA A 154 -11.04 -5.74 -5.62
CA ALA A 154 -9.62 -5.72 -5.96
C ALA A 154 -9.22 -6.92 -6.85
N ALA A 155 -9.67 -8.14 -6.51
CA ALA A 155 -9.42 -9.31 -7.33
C ALA A 155 -10.07 -9.20 -8.72
N ALA A 156 -11.31 -8.71 -8.80
CA ALA A 156 -12.02 -8.49 -10.05
C ALA A 156 -11.31 -7.45 -10.93
N VAL A 157 -10.88 -6.32 -10.37
CA VAL A 157 -10.15 -5.28 -11.12
C VAL A 157 -8.82 -5.80 -11.65
N ILE A 158 -8.10 -6.63 -10.88
CA ILE A 158 -6.82 -7.20 -11.33
C ILE A 158 -7.05 -8.21 -12.45
N ALA A 159 -8.11 -9.03 -12.38
CA ALA A 159 -8.38 -10.08 -13.35
C ALA A 159 -9.07 -9.59 -14.64
N LEU A 160 -10.07 -8.71 -14.51
CA LEU A 160 -10.97 -8.29 -15.58
C LEU A 160 -10.73 -6.83 -16.02
N GLY A 161 -9.98 -6.05 -15.23
CA GLY A 161 -9.65 -4.66 -15.53
C GLY A 161 -10.48 -3.63 -14.75
N TRP A 162 -10.13 -2.36 -14.93
CA TRP A 162 -10.68 -1.24 -14.15
C TRP A 162 -12.16 -0.98 -14.38
N ALA A 163 -12.73 -1.41 -15.52
CA ALA A 163 -14.14 -1.22 -15.83
C ALA A 163 -15.08 -1.91 -14.83
N GLU A 164 -14.59 -2.92 -14.09
CA GLU A 164 -15.38 -3.54 -13.02
C GLU A 164 -15.72 -2.57 -11.88
N LEU A 165 -14.89 -1.55 -11.64
CA LEU A 165 -15.16 -0.56 -10.60
C LEU A 165 -16.40 0.30 -10.92
N ASP A 166 -16.67 0.54 -12.20
CA ASP A 166 -17.80 1.34 -12.68
C ASP A 166 -19.12 0.55 -12.68
N ARG A 167 -19.06 -0.78 -12.66
CA ARG A 167 -20.23 -1.67 -12.65
C ARG A 167 -20.94 -1.75 -11.29
N GLY A 168 -20.36 -1.15 -10.25
CA GLY A 168 -20.94 -1.15 -8.92
C GLY A 168 -20.45 -2.33 -8.11
N ASP A 169 -21.11 -3.49 -8.17
CA ASP A 169 -20.77 -4.63 -7.32
C ASP A 169 -19.76 -5.58 -7.95
N PRO A 170 -18.84 -6.16 -7.15
CA PRO A 170 -17.86 -7.09 -7.66
C PRO A 170 -18.54 -8.39 -8.11
N PRO A 171 -18.05 -9.04 -9.17
CA PRO A 171 -18.49 -10.38 -9.53
C PRO A 171 -18.26 -11.38 -8.40
N GLY A 172 -18.88 -12.55 -8.51
CA GLY A 172 -18.60 -13.67 -7.61
C GLY A 172 -17.11 -14.02 -7.65
N VAL A 173 -16.41 -13.79 -6.53
CA VAL A 173 -14.99 -14.13 -6.35
C VAL A 173 -14.87 -15.19 -5.27
N CYS A 174 -14.38 -16.36 -5.67
CA CYS A 174 -14.06 -17.46 -4.75
C CYS A 174 -12.59 -17.85 -4.92
N ARG A 175 -11.97 -18.33 -3.85
CA ARG A 175 -10.64 -18.95 -3.96
C ARG A 175 -10.82 -20.33 -4.58
N ALA A 176 -10.01 -20.66 -5.59
CA ALA A 176 -9.87 -22.04 -6.03
C ALA A 176 -8.88 -22.69 -5.05
N ASP A 177 -9.40 -23.52 -4.15
CA ASP A 177 -8.58 -24.31 -3.22
C ASP A 177 -7.76 -25.37 -3.96
#